data_AF-A0A4U8TEK1-F1
#
_entry.id   AF-A0A4U8TEK1-F1
#
_cell.length_a   1.000
_cell.length_b   1.000
_cell.length_c   1.000
_cell.angle_alpha   90.00
_cell.angle_beta   90.00
_cell.angle_gamma   90.00
#
_symmetry.space_group_name_H-M   'P 1'
#
loop_
_entity.id
_entity.type
_entity.pdbx_description
1 polymer ?
#
loop_
_entity_poly.entity_id
_entity_poly.type
_entity_poly.pdbx_seq_one_letter_code
_entity_poly.pdbx_strand_id
1 'polypeptide(L)'
;MPIILTSPPPPHNPTQNLDSKSIENIIYFDIKNTQASAHASAIVDISSISAASFMLLYFGGSKEGARDVGIYQSFFTPSKQDGRNFGTWSEPHRLLDADSLSQMSGVFIKKLGNPITFMDTQGRAHIFVVGVSMGGWATSRIYWLMLDRKDLHTLHYVKALHISPFLNISHLVRTPAMLTNEGGFILPIYHELARKYPLLLTFSPQLKLDSIMRPTQMTALLQPSFVPLSAHTSIGIYRTYKMYDNTLFVSICGSECVTKPSNLKNYDSSSVLFSMQDSIFLLHNKPSSAQGNKREELWLYRLDKVSLSDSIVHFKALFMLDNLPYSEVSYPSVAVGMESMGETIGGEFVSIAYTYGRKFIRVAFVPKSKLIAHIDSKNIESSKDNK
;
A
#
# COMPACT_ATOMS: atom_id res chain seq x y z
N MET A 1 -60.51 -30.40 -35.28
CA MET A 1 -59.19 -30.84 -34.79
C MET A 1 -58.20 -29.71 -35.05
N PRO A 2 -57.31 -29.40 -34.09
CA PRO A 2 -56.66 -28.10 -33.99
C PRO A 2 -55.43 -27.98 -34.90
N ILE A 3 -55.21 -26.76 -35.39
CA ILE A 3 -54.00 -26.35 -36.13
C ILE A 3 -52.92 -26.06 -35.08
N ILE A 4 -51.84 -26.83 -35.13
CA ILE A 4 -50.64 -26.63 -34.30
C ILE A 4 -49.83 -25.49 -34.93
N LEU A 5 -49.72 -24.37 -34.22
CA LEU A 5 -48.80 -23.28 -34.54
C LEU A 5 -47.47 -23.55 -33.82
N THR A 6 -46.40 -23.80 -34.58
CA THR A 6 -45.04 -23.87 -34.05
C THR A 6 -44.49 -22.46 -33.88
N SER A 7 -44.04 -22.13 -32.67
CA SER A 7 -43.31 -20.90 -32.38
C SER A 7 -41.96 -20.86 -33.13
N PRO A 8 -41.51 -19.71 -33.65
CA PRO A 8 -40.16 -19.59 -34.17
C PRO A 8 -39.14 -19.81 -33.05
N PRO A 9 -37.94 -20.36 -33.34
CA PRO A 9 -36.92 -20.53 -32.33
C PRO A 9 -36.52 -19.14 -31.77
N PRO A 10 -36.24 -19.03 -30.46
CA PRO A 10 -35.75 -17.79 -29.88
C PRO A 10 -34.43 -17.40 -30.56
N PRO A 11 -34.13 -16.09 -30.69
CA PRO A 11 -32.83 -15.66 -31.18
C PRO A 11 -31.75 -16.24 -30.25
N HIS A 12 -30.81 -16.98 -30.85
CA HIS A 12 -29.57 -17.34 -30.19
C HIS A 12 -28.87 -16.05 -29.78
N ASN A 13 -29.05 -15.62 -28.53
CA ASN A 13 -28.05 -14.79 -27.87
C ASN A 13 -26.83 -15.70 -27.67
N PRO A 14 -25.67 -15.40 -28.27
CA PRO A 14 -24.45 -15.88 -27.67
C PRO A 14 -24.33 -15.13 -26.34
N THR A 15 -24.85 -15.73 -25.26
CA THR A 15 -24.22 -15.58 -23.96
C THR A 15 -22.78 -16.00 -24.17
N GLN A 16 -21.92 -15.03 -24.48
CA GLN A 16 -20.51 -15.16 -24.16
C GLN A 16 -20.47 -15.26 -22.64
N ASN A 17 -20.50 -16.51 -22.16
CA ASN A 17 -19.86 -16.83 -20.91
C ASN A 17 -18.50 -16.16 -20.98
N LEU A 18 -18.27 -15.22 -20.06
CA LEU A 18 -16.91 -14.88 -19.64
C LEU A 18 -16.17 -16.20 -19.54
N ASP A 19 -15.18 -16.39 -20.41
CA ASP A 19 -14.34 -17.57 -20.32
C ASP A 19 -13.74 -17.50 -18.91
N SER A 20 -14.12 -18.46 -18.05
CA SER A 20 -13.83 -18.46 -16.61
C SER A 20 -12.32 -18.42 -16.33
N LYS A 21 -11.50 -18.59 -17.36
CA LYS A 21 -10.05 -18.43 -17.40
C LYS A 21 -9.55 -16.97 -17.39
N SER A 22 -10.40 -15.98 -17.69
CA SER A 22 -10.01 -14.56 -17.72
C SER A 22 -9.90 -13.91 -16.33
N ILE A 23 -10.52 -14.50 -15.30
CA ILE A 23 -10.57 -14.00 -13.91
C ILE A 23 -9.42 -14.58 -13.05
N GLU A 24 -8.58 -15.47 -13.60
CA GLU A 24 -7.43 -16.06 -12.87
C GLU A 24 -6.10 -15.29 -13.05
N ASN A 25 -6.05 -14.37 -14.01
CA ASN A 25 -4.82 -13.66 -14.36
C ASN A 25 -4.72 -12.31 -13.65
N ILE A 26 -3.48 -11.93 -13.34
CA ILE A 26 -3.17 -10.60 -12.81
C ILE A 26 -3.26 -9.59 -13.95
N ILE A 27 -3.93 -8.47 -13.71
CA ILE A 27 -4.15 -7.44 -14.72
C ILE A 27 -3.31 -6.22 -14.36
N TYR A 28 -2.54 -5.72 -15.32
CA TYR A 28 -1.60 -4.62 -15.11
C TYR A 28 -2.04 -3.35 -15.81
N PHE A 29 -1.85 -2.22 -15.12
CA PHE A 29 -2.07 -0.88 -15.63
C PHE A 29 -0.78 -0.07 -15.49
N ASP A 30 -0.30 0.45 -16.61
CA ASP A 30 0.81 1.39 -16.64
C ASP A 30 0.22 2.80 -16.57
N ILE A 31 0.35 3.43 -15.40
CA ILE A 31 -0.20 4.76 -15.17
C ILE A 31 0.65 5.76 -15.94
N LYS A 32 0.02 6.47 -16.87
CA LYS A 32 0.70 7.46 -17.71
C LYS A 32 1.40 8.50 -16.84
N ASN A 33 2.71 8.66 -17.01
CA ASN A 33 3.48 9.68 -16.32
C ASN A 33 4.01 10.70 -17.33
N THR A 34 3.72 11.98 -17.10
CA THR A 34 4.24 13.10 -17.92
C THR A 34 5.59 13.62 -17.42
N GLN A 35 6.04 13.15 -16.26
CA GLN A 35 7.30 13.55 -15.65
C GLN A 35 8.45 12.60 -16.03
N ALA A 36 9.69 13.06 -15.88
CA ALA A 36 10.86 12.21 -16.15
C ALA A 36 11.00 11.06 -15.13
N SER A 37 10.46 11.23 -13.92
CA SER A 37 10.45 10.20 -12.89
C SER A 37 9.15 10.19 -12.08
N ALA A 38 8.75 9.00 -11.62
CA ALA A 38 7.66 8.77 -10.66
C ALA A 38 8.06 7.71 -9.64
N HIS A 39 7.67 7.88 -8.38
CA HIS A 39 8.05 6.98 -7.29
C HIS A 39 7.10 7.06 -6.08
N ALA A 40 7.24 6.08 -5.18
CA ALA A 40 6.53 5.94 -3.90
C ALA A 40 5.01 6.14 -4.00
N SER A 41 4.34 5.17 -4.60
CA SER A 41 2.88 5.12 -4.71
C SER A 41 2.17 4.93 -3.36
N ALA A 42 0.92 5.35 -3.30
CA ALA A 42 -0.05 5.00 -2.29
C ALA A 42 -1.42 4.85 -2.94
N ILE A 43 -2.03 3.68 -2.82
CA ILE A 43 -3.34 3.36 -3.38
C ILE A 43 -4.34 3.12 -2.25
N VAL A 44 -5.58 3.56 -2.42
CA VAL A 44 -6.66 3.40 -1.45
C VAL A 44 -7.98 3.11 -2.17
N ASP A 45 -8.82 2.27 -1.55
CA ASP A 45 -10.20 2.05 -1.98
C ASP A 45 -11.08 3.23 -1.53
N ILE A 46 -11.79 3.84 -2.47
CA ILE A 46 -12.69 4.98 -2.24
C ILE A 46 -14.13 4.69 -2.72
N SER A 47 -14.44 3.44 -3.02
CA SER A 47 -15.76 3.01 -3.54
C SER A 47 -16.93 3.35 -2.62
N SER A 48 -16.66 3.56 -1.33
CA SER A 48 -17.67 3.98 -0.35
C SER A 48 -18.13 5.45 -0.50
N ILE A 49 -17.35 6.28 -1.20
CA ILE A 49 -17.60 7.73 -1.30
C ILE A 49 -17.54 8.27 -2.73
N SER A 50 -17.27 7.42 -3.72
CA SER A 50 -17.10 7.79 -5.13
C SER A 50 -17.53 6.68 -6.07
N ALA A 51 -17.87 7.03 -7.31
CA ALA A 51 -18.07 6.07 -8.39
C ALA A 51 -16.75 5.40 -8.83
N ALA A 52 -15.60 6.07 -8.59
CA ALA A 52 -14.29 5.46 -8.75
C ALA A 52 -14.06 4.44 -7.62
N SER A 53 -13.46 3.29 -7.93
CA SER A 53 -13.13 2.28 -6.93
C SER A 53 -11.82 2.59 -6.20
N PHE A 54 -10.81 3.10 -6.91
CA PHE A 54 -9.51 3.37 -6.30
C PHE A 54 -9.02 4.77 -6.59
N MET A 55 -8.32 5.33 -5.63
CA MET A 55 -7.47 6.50 -5.80
C MET A 55 -6.01 6.09 -5.65
N LEU A 56 -5.19 6.52 -6.60
CA LEU A 56 -3.75 6.37 -6.58
C LEU A 56 -3.10 7.73 -6.38
N LEU A 57 -2.15 7.81 -5.46
CA LEU A 57 -1.21 8.90 -5.30
C LEU A 57 0.22 8.43 -5.56
N TYR A 58 1.07 9.29 -6.09
CA TYR A 58 2.51 9.09 -6.18
C TYR A 58 3.22 10.44 -6.32
N PHE A 59 4.53 10.50 -6.08
CA PHE A 59 5.27 11.72 -6.41
C PHE A 59 6.00 11.57 -7.74
N GLY A 60 6.09 12.66 -8.51
CA GLY A 60 6.77 12.69 -9.80
C GLY A 60 7.34 14.06 -10.13
N GLY A 61 8.39 14.09 -10.94
CA GLY A 61 9.10 15.31 -11.36
C GLY A 61 10.34 14.99 -12.19
N SER A 62 11.23 15.96 -12.37
CA SER A 62 12.49 15.78 -13.10
C SER A 62 13.41 14.69 -12.49
N LYS A 63 13.49 14.65 -11.16
CA LYS A 63 14.16 13.60 -10.38
C LYS A 63 13.69 13.63 -8.92
N GLU A 64 13.95 12.55 -8.18
CA GLU A 64 13.63 12.50 -6.75
C GLU A 64 14.23 13.69 -5.99
N GLY A 65 13.37 14.39 -5.23
CA GLY A 65 13.76 15.55 -4.44
C GLY A 65 14.17 16.79 -5.26
N ALA A 66 13.78 16.88 -6.54
CA ALA A 66 13.82 18.15 -7.27
C ALA A 66 12.71 19.10 -6.81
N ARG A 67 12.81 20.38 -7.18
CA ARG A 67 11.83 21.42 -6.79
C ARG A 67 10.49 21.30 -7.51
N ASP A 68 10.51 20.74 -8.72
CA ASP A 68 9.35 20.51 -9.57
C ASP A 68 8.58 19.23 -9.23
N VAL A 69 9.00 18.50 -8.20
CA VAL A 69 8.27 17.32 -7.74
C VAL A 69 6.89 17.75 -7.26
N GLY A 70 5.86 17.05 -7.72
CA GLY A 70 4.49 17.15 -7.22
C GLY A 70 3.95 15.79 -6.81
N ILE A 71 2.86 15.80 -6.03
CA ILE A 71 2.01 14.61 -5.81
C ILE A 71 0.98 14.57 -6.92
N TYR A 72 0.95 13.47 -7.65
CA TYR A 72 0.00 13.19 -8.71
C TYR A 72 -1.08 12.24 -8.19
N GLN A 73 -2.30 12.44 -8.67
CA GLN A 73 -3.50 11.71 -8.31
C GLN A 73 -4.16 11.15 -9.57
N SER A 74 -4.59 9.89 -9.52
CA SER A 74 -5.35 9.22 -10.57
C SER A 74 -6.43 8.32 -9.97
N PHE A 75 -7.54 8.16 -10.66
CA PHE A 75 -8.69 7.39 -10.21
C PHE A 75 -8.98 6.23 -11.15
N PHE A 76 -9.24 5.06 -10.58
CA PHE A 76 -9.76 3.93 -11.35
C PHE A 76 -11.28 3.89 -11.27
N THR A 77 -11.94 3.98 -12.42
CA THR A 77 -13.40 3.86 -12.53
C THR A 77 -13.75 2.59 -13.27
N PRO A 78 -14.47 1.65 -12.64
CA PRO A 78 -14.98 0.47 -13.32
C PRO A 78 -15.91 0.86 -14.47
N SER A 79 -15.85 0.12 -15.58
CA SER A 79 -16.75 0.30 -16.71
C SER A 79 -17.24 -1.04 -17.21
N LYS A 80 -18.53 -1.08 -17.58
CA LYS A 80 -19.19 -2.19 -18.28
C LYS A 80 -19.39 -1.73 -19.74
N GLN A 81 -18.36 -1.79 -20.57
CA GLN A 81 -18.47 -1.51 -22.02
C GLN A 81 -18.06 -2.74 -22.85
N ASP A 82 -18.81 -3.01 -23.91
CA ASP A 82 -18.50 -3.98 -24.97
C ASP A 82 -18.17 -5.41 -24.49
N GLY A 83 -18.92 -5.91 -23.50
CA GLY A 83 -18.74 -7.27 -22.97
C GLY A 83 -17.43 -7.50 -22.21
N ARG A 84 -16.61 -6.46 -22.01
CA ARG A 84 -15.40 -6.49 -21.17
C ARG A 84 -15.60 -5.59 -19.96
N ASN A 85 -15.73 -6.20 -18.79
CA ASN A 85 -15.90 -5.51 -17.52
C ASN A 85 -14.54 -5.25 -16.90
N PHE A 86 -13.98 -4.05 -17.03
CA PHE A 86 -12.82 -3.73 -16.22
C PHE A 86 -12.82 -2.30 -15.71
N GLY A 87 -12.61 -1.31 -16.56
CA GLY A 87 -12.52 0.09 -16.17
C GLY A 87 -11.27 0.79 -16.68
N THR A 88 -11.15 2.07 -16.37
CA THR A 88 -10.06 2.92 -16.84
C THR A 88 -9.49 3.76 -15.70
N TRP A 89 -8.20 4.04 -15.79
CA TRP A 89 -7.55 5.05 -14.95
C TRP A 89 -7.69 6.42 -15.59
N SER A 90 -8.02 7.43 -14.78
CA SER A 90 -8.01 8.83 -15.21
C SER A 90 -6.57 9.29 -15.50
N GLU A 91 -6.42 10.26 -16.39
CA GLU A 91 -5.14 10.96 -16.57
C GLU A 91 -4.67 11.53 -15.22
N PRO A 92 -3.39 11.34 -14.83
CA PRO A 92 -2.93 11.83 -13.54
C PRO A 92 -2.92 13.36 -13.46
N HIS A 93 -3.54 13.87 -12.41
CA HIS A 93 -3.60 15.29 -12.10
C HIS A 93 -2.60 15.62 -10.97
N ARG A 94 -1.89 16.75 -11.06
CA ARG A 94 -0.99 17.21 -9.99
C ARG A 94 -1.82 17.83 -8.86
N LEU A 95 -2.06 17.04 -7.82
CA LEU A 95 -2.87 17.38 -6.65
C LEU A 95 -2.18 18.36 -5.70
N LEU A 96 -0.87 18.21 -5.50
CA LEU A 96 -0.08 19.01 -4.56
C LEU A 96 1.33 19.25 -5.09
N ASP A 97 1.90 20.40 -4.78
CA ASP A 97 3.31 20.71 -5.01
C ASP A 97 3.93 21.47 -3.82
N ALA A 98 5.21 21.85 -3.95
CA ALA A 98 5.94 22.48 -2.85
C ALA A 98 5.39 23.88 -2.54
N ASP A 99 5.00 24.63 -3.58
CA ASP A 99 4.52 25.99 -3.44
C ASP A 99 3.13 26.01 -2.78
N SER A 100 2.20 25.18 -3.25
CA SER A 100 0.87 25.03 -2.65
C SER A 100 0.94 24.55 -1.21
N LEU A 101 1.77 23.55 -0.90
CA LEU A 101 1.98 23.11 0.49
C LEU A 101 2.60 24.23 1.36
N SER A 102 3.49 25.05 0.78
CA SER A 102 4.06 26.19 1.49
C SER A 102 3.00 27.23 1.85
N GLN A 103 2.12 27.55 0.90
CA GLN A 103 1.02 28.49 1.10
C GLN A 103 0.04 27.97 2.16
N MET A 104 -0.35 26.70 2.08
CA MET A 104 -1.27 26.08 3.04
C MET A 104 -0.69 25.99 4.46
N SER A 105 0.60 25.67 4.58
CA SER A 105 1.24 25.46 5.89
C SER A 105 1.85 26.71 6.52
N GLY A 106 1.99 27.79 5.76
CA GLY A 106 2.68 29.01 6.19
C GLY A 106 4.20 28.85 6.38
N VAL A 107 4.79 27.76 5.88
CA VAL A 107 6.22 27.45 5.99
C VAL A 107 6.80 27.17 4.61
N PHE A 108 8.00 27.68 4.34
CA PHE A 108 8.67 27.38 3.07
C PHE A 108 8.99 25.88 2.92
N ILE A 109 8.51 25.28 1.84
CA ILE A 109 8.79 23.91 1.42
C ILE A 109 9.63 23.95 0.15
N LYS A 110 10.80 23.32 0.20
CA LYS A 110 11.71 23.21 -0.95
C LYS A 110 11.44 21.95 -1.77
N LYS A 111 11.03 20.87 -1.10
CA LYS A 111 10.83 19.53 -1.68
C LYS A 111 9.68 18.84 -0.96
N LEU A 112 8.92 18.02 -1.68
CA LEU A 112 7.91 17.13 -1.13
C LEU A 112 8.02 15.72 -1.69
N GLY A 113 7.38 14.76 -1.03
CA GLY A 113 7.27 13.38 -1.50
C GLY A 113 6.58 12.47 -0.49
N ASN A 114 6.78 11.16 -0.69
CA ASN A 114 6.24 10.07 0.13
C ASN A 114 4.76 10.27 0.50
N PRO A 115 3.85 10.39 -0.49
CA PRO A 115 2.44 10.41 -0.18
C PRO A 115 2.02 9.07 0.42
N ILE A 116 1.18 9.13 1.45
CA ILE A 116 0.38 7.99 1.90
C ILE A 116 -1.07 8.44 1.98
N THR A 117 -1.98 7.52 1.70
CA THR A 117 -3.42 7.77 1.77
C THR A 117 -4.14 6.57 2.34
N PHE A 118 -5.21 6.83 3.08
CA PHE A 118 -6.14 5.81 3.59
C PHE A 118 -7.51 6.42 3.86
N MET A 119 -8.55 5.58 3.86
CA MET A 119 -9.89 5.93 4.30
C MET A 119 -10.04 5.56 5.77
N ASP A 120 -10.56 6.47 6.58
CA ASP A 120 -10.94 6.14 7.95
C ASP A 120 -12.36 5.55 8.04
N THR A 121 -12.75 5.12 9.24
CA THR A 121 -14.06 4.51 9.49
C THR A 121 -15.24 5.48 9.32
N GLN A 122 -14.98 6.79 9.24
CA GLN A 122 -15.99 7.82 9.00
C GLN A 122 -16.08 8.18 7.51
N GLY A 123 -15.33 7.54 6.62
CA GLY A 123 -15.29 7.86 5.20
C GLY A 123 -14.52 9.16 4.90
N ARG A 124 -13.52 9.51 5.71
CA ARG A 124 -12.59 10.61 5.45
C ARG A 124 -11.35 10.07 4.76
N ALA A 125 -10.94 10.71 3.66
CA ALA A 125 -9.69 10.39 2.97
C ALA A 125 -8.55 11.23 3.57
N HIS A 126 -7.63 10.56 4.26
CA HIS A 126 -6.46 11.17 4.86
C HIS A 126 -5.28 11.11 3.90
N ILE A 127 -4.55 12.22 3.76
CA ILE A 127 -3.30 12.28 3.01
C ILE A 127 -2.19 12.78 3.94
N PHE A 128 -1.10 12.03 4.02
CA PHE A 128 0.11 12.53 4.65
C PHE A 128 1.22 12.60 3.61
N VAL A 129 1.97 13.69 3.64
CA VAL A 129 3.13 13.92 2.77
C VAL A 129 4.33 14.33 3.60
N VAL A 130 5.50 14.12 3.05
CA VAL A 130 6.76 14.59 3.63
C VAL A 130 7.18 15.87 2.93
N GLY A 131 7.52 16.91 3.69
CA GLY A 131 8.07 18.16 3.18
C GLY A 131 9.42 18.50 3.82
N VAL A 132 10.32 19.12 3.05
CA VAL A 132 11.65 19.56 3.52
C VAL A 132 11.85 21.03 3.17
N SER A 133 12.25 21.84 4.16
CA SER A 133 12.56 23.27 3.96
C SER A 133 14.04 23.50 3.62
N MET A 134 14.95 22.76 4.26
CA MET A 134 16.40 22.94 4.11
C MET A 134 17.11 21.59 4.18
N GLY A 135 18.07 21.32 3.28
CA GLY A 135 18.84 20.08 3.27
C GLY A 135 18.17 18.94 2.49
N GLY A 136 18.31 17.71 3.00
CA GLY A 136 17.77 16.47 2.42
C GLY A 136 16.64 15.88 3.26
N TRP A 137 16.24 14.64 2.96
CA TRP A 137 15.15 13.96 3.67
C TRP A 137 15.34 13.85 5.19
N ALA A 138 16.58 13.91 5.69
CA ALA A 138 16.87 13.89 7.12
C ALA A 138 16.34 15.11 7.90
N THR A 139 15.86 16.17 7.24
CA THR A 139 15.26 17.35 7.89
C THR A 139 13.75 17.48 7.62
N SER A 140 13.15 16.38 7.16
CA SER A 140 11.74 16.26 6.83
C SER A 140 10.78 16.54 8.00
N ARG A 141 9.59 17.00 7.63
CA ARG A 141 8.41 17.09 8.50
C ARG A 141 7.25 16.39 7.80
N ILE A 142 6.31 15.87 8.58
CA ILE A 142 5.09 15.25 8.06
C ILE A 142 3.99 16.30 8.07
N TYR A 143 3.30 16.45 6.94
CA TYR A 143 2.14 17.33 6.77
C TYR A 143 0.91 16.47 6.53
N TRP A 144 -0.15 16.79 7.26
CA TRP A 144 -1.43 16.10 7.20
C TRP A 144 -2.44 16.99 6.46
N LEU A 145 -3.02 16.43 5.41
CA LEU A 145 -4.12 16.98 4.64
C LEU A 145 -5.29 15.98 4.57
N MET A 146 -6.46 16.47 4.20
CA MET A 146 -7.62 15.64 3.94
C MET A 146 -8.25 16.05 2.61
N LEU A 147 -8.83 15.12 1.88
CA LEU A 147 -9.62 15.47 0.70
C LEU A 147 -11.00 15.96 1.11
N ASP A 148 -11.54 16.89 0.33
CA ASP A 148 -12.95 17.25 0.41
C ASP A 148 -13.82 16.03 0.04
N ARG A 149 -14.89 15.79 0.80
CA ARG A 149 -15.77 14.64 0.55
C ARG A 149 -16.60 14.76 -0.73
N LYS A 150 -16.87 15.99 -1.17
CA LYS A 150 -17.66 16.26 -2.37
C LYS A 150 -16.77 16.43 -3.61
N ASP A 151 -15.53 16.83 -3.40
CA ASP A 151 -14.54 17.00 -4.46
C ASP A 151 -13.20 16.39 -4.05
N LEU A 152 -12.94 15.18 -4.53
CA LEU A 152 -11.70 14.44 -4.24
C LEU A 152 -10.45 15.05 -4.90
N HIS A 153 -10.56 16.17 -5.61
CA HIS A 153 -9.42 16.96 -6.08
C HIS A 153 -9.07 18.14 -5.17
N THR A 154 -9.92 18.47 -4.20
CA THR A 154 -9.68 19.58 -3.28
C THR A 154 -9.05 19.08 -1.98
N LEU A 155 -7.96 19.73 -1.57
CA LEU A 155 -7.22 19.46 -0.33
C LEU A 155 -7.53 20.48 0.76
N HIS A 156 -7.80 19.97 1.96
CA HIS A 156 -7.87 20.74 3.19
C HIS A 156 -6.65 20.47 4.05
N TYR A 157 -5.90 21.52 4.38
CA TYR A 157 -4.77 21.40 5.29
C TYR A 157 -5.25 21.18 6.72
N VAL A 158 -4.70 20.17 7.40
CA VAL A 158 -5.02 19.88 8.80
C VAL A 158 -3.96 20.48 9.72
N LYS A 159 -2.73 19.99 9.61
CA LYS A 159 -1.57 20.46 10.40
C LYS A 159 -0.26 19.80 9.94
N ALA A 160 0.87 20.37 10.33
CA ALA A 160 2.12 19.62 10.43
C ALA A 160 2.08 18.74 11.69
N LEU A 161 2.64 17.53 11.64
CA LEU A 161 2.75 16.68 12.83
C LEU A 161 3.94 17.12 13.67
N HIS A 162 3.68 17.50 14.92
CA HIS A 162 4.70 17.84 15.92
C HIS A 162 4.92 16.64 16.84
N ILE A 163 5.93 15.84 16.53
CA ILE A 163 6.22 14.54 17.18
C ILE A 163 7.24 14.71 18.32
N SER A 164 8.13 15.68 18.20
CA SER A 164 9.15 16.00 19.21
C SER A 164 9.12 17.48 19.56
N PRO A 165 9.32 17.85 20.85
CA PRO A 165 9.44 19.25 21.25
C PRO A 165 10.72 19.92 20.72
N PHE A 166 11.76 19.14 20.36
CA PHE A 166 13.02 19.67 19.86
C PHE A 166 13.15 19.45 18.35
N LEU A 167 13.22 20.57 17.63
CA LEU A 167 13.41 20.73 16.18
C LEU A 167 12.34 20.07 15.27
N ASN A 168 11.63 19.03 15.72
CA ASN A 168 10.59 18.29 14.99
C ASN A 168 10.97 18.04 13.52
N ILE A 169 12.20 17.57 13.31
CA ILE A 169 12.75 17.25 12.00
C ILE A 169 13.00 15.75 11.89
N SER A 170 13.20 15.28 10.67
CA SER A 170 13.56 13.91 10.33
C SER A 170 12.47 12.87 10.47
N HIS A 171 11.21 13.27 10.56
CA HIS A 171 10.09 12.32 10.61
C HIS A 171 9.48 12.15 9.22
N LEU A 172 9.29 10.90 8.81
CA LEU A 172 8.78 10.53 7.49
C LEU A 172 7.70 9.45 7.59
N VAL A 173 6.84 9.42 6.58
CA VAL A 173 5.84 8.37 6.34
C VAL A 173 6.20 7.56 5.09
N ARG A 174 5.67 6.34 4.97
CA ARG A 174 5.76 5.55 3.73
C ARG A 174 4.61 4.57 3.52
N THR A 175 4.13 3.94 4.58
CA THR A 175 3.13 2.86 4.54
C THR A 175 1.78 3.39 5.04
N PRO A 176 0.65 2.76 4.66
CA PRO A 176 -0.66 3.21 5.10
C PRO A 176 -0.85 3.05 6.61
N ALA A 177 -1.80 3.81 7.17
CA ALA A 177 -2.21 3.68 8.57
C ALA A 177 -3.04 2.41 8.79
N MET A 178 -3.01 1.89 10.02
CA MET A 178 -3.95 0.86 10.47
C MET A 178 -5.14 1.53 11.13
N LEU A 179 -6.36 1.13 10.77
CA LEU A 179 -7.55 1.59 11.49
C LEU A 179 -7.67 0.88 12.84
N THR A 180 -8.15 1.60 13.85
CA THR A 180 -8.45 1.01 15.16
C THR A 180 -9.95 0.71 15.27
N ASN A 181 -10.30 -0.31 16.05
CA ASN A 181 -11.71 -0.70 16.28
C ASN A 181 -12.52 0.44 16.93
N GLU A 182 -11.87 1.35 17.65
CA GLU A 182 -12.50 2.50 18.29
C GLU A 182 -12.80 3.63 17.29
N GLY A 183 -12.35 3.53 16.04
CA GLY A 183 -12.57 4.51 14.96
C GLY A 183 -11.45 5.53 14.78
N GLY A 184 -10.32 5.32 15.46
CA GLY A 184 -9.08 6.06 15.25
C GLY A 184 -8.16 5.36 14.23
N PHE A 185 -6.89 5.74 14.22
CA PHE A 185 -5.88 5.08 13.39
C PHE A 185 -4.49 5.14 14.00
N ILE A 186 -3.64 4.19 13.64
CA ILE A 186 -2.23 4.15 13.98
C ILE A 186 -1.42 4.42 12.71
N LEU A 187 -0.68 5.52 12.69
CA LEU A 187 0.17 5.93 11.57
C LEU A 187 1.62 5.47 11.81
N PRO A 188 2.16 4.54 10.99
CA PRO A 188 3.56 4.17 11.03
C PRO A 188 4.44 5.26 10.44
N ILE A 189 5.42 5.71 11.21
CA ILE A 189 6.40 6.72 10.78
C ILE A 189 7.82 6.24 11.09
N TYR A 190 8.82 6.97 10.63
CA TYR A 190 10.20 6.70 11.00
C TYR A 190 11.03 7.97 11.11
N HIS A 191 12.09 7.89 11.90
CA HIS A 191 13.09 8.94 12.07
C HIS A 191 14.39 8.58 11.33
N GLU A 192 15.05 9.52 10.65
CA GLU A 192 16.27 9.23 9.87
C GLU A 192 17.59 9.84 10.38
N LEU A 193 17.52 10.98 11.06
CA LEU A 193 18.69 11.78 11.45
C LEU A 193 19.40 11.16 12.64
N ALA A 194 20.73 11.05 12.56
CA ALA A 194 21.61 10.42 13.55
C ALA A 194 21.30 8.94 13.84
N ARG A 195 20.13 8.65 14.39
CA ARG A 195 19.60 7.30 14.61
C ARG A 195 18.36 7.08 13.77
N LYS A 196 18.35 5.94 13.08
CA LYS A 196 17.26 5.44 12.26
C LYS A 196 16.37 4.51 13.08
N TYR A 197 15.10 4.86 13.27
CA TYR A 197 14.18 4.05 14.08
C TYR A 197 12.72 4.27 13.69
N PRO A 198 11.85 3.26 13.90
CA PRO A 198 10.42 3.36 13.65
C PRO A 198 9.68 3.98 14.83
N LEU A 199 8.55 4.61 14.55
CA LEU A 199 7.57 5.04 15.55
C LEU A 199 6.15 4.73 15.04
N LEU A 200 5.22 4.56 15.97
CA LEU A 200 3.79 4.43 15.72
C LEU A 200 3.08 5.59 16.42
N LEU A 201 2.29 6.35 15.66
CA LEU A 201 1.47 7.45 16.19
C LEU A 201 0.02 7.01 16.25
N THR A 202 -0.57 6.97 17.44
CA THR A 202 -1.98 6.60 17.62
C THR A 202 -2.84 7.86 17.67
N PHE A 203 -3.86 7.91 16.81
CA PHE A 203 -4.83 8.98 16.77
C PHE A 203 -6.20 8.49 17.19
N SER A 204 -6.90 9.26 18.02
CA SER A 204 -8.29 9.02 18.42
C SER A 204 -9.26 9.24 17.25
N PRO A 205 -10.53 8.79 17.38
CA PRO A 205 -11.58 9.07 16.40
C PRO A 205 -11.81 10.57 16.15
N GLN A 206 -11.49 11.41 17.15
CA GLN A 206 -11.54 12.87 17.09
C GLN A 206 -10.28 13.50 16.47
N LEU A 207 -9.39 12.70 15.85
CA LEU A 207 -8.20 13.15 15.13
C LEU A 207 -7.14 13.82 16.02
N LYS A 208 -7.14 13.52 17.33
CA LYS A 208 -6.10 13.94 18.27
C LYS A 208 -5.02 12.88 18.37
N LEU A 209 -3.76 13.31 18.54
CA LEU A 209 -2.64 12.40 18.76
C LEU A 209 -2.69 11.97 20.22
N ASP A 210 -2.97 10.69 20.48
CA ASP A 210 -3.14 10.16 21.83
C ASP A 210 -1.82 9.61 22.37
N SER A 211 -1.03 8.93 21.53
CA SER A 211 0.23 8.33 21.96
C SER A 211 1.26 8.19 20.84
N ILE A 212 2.52 8.10 21.26
CA ILE A 212 3.68 7.85 20.40
C ILE A 212 4.40 6.63 20.98
N MET A 213 4.53 5.57 20.19
CA MET A 213 5.18 4.33 20.60
C MET A 213 6.40 4.05 19.73
N ARG A 214 7.49 3.61 20.35
CA ARG A 214 8.63 3.02 19.64
C ARG A 214 8.52 1.49 19.71
N PRO A 215 8.17 0.78 18.62
CA PRO A 215 7.88 -0.66 18.68
C PRO A 215 9.13 -1.53 18.86
N THR A 216 10.33 -0.96 18.71
CA THR A 216 11.59 -1.68 18.91
C THR A 216 12.73 -0.73 19.26
N GLN A 217 13.61 -1.16 20.17
CA GLN A 217 14.82 -0.41 20.53
C GLN A 217 15.96 -0.58 19.52
N MET A 218 15.82 -1.50 18.57
CA MET A 218 16.76 -1.66 17.46
C MET A 218 16.87 -0.37 16.64
N THR A 219 18.02 -0.20 15.98
CA THR A 219 18.34 0.95 15.12
C THR A 219 18.46 0.50 13.67
N ALA A 220 18.60 1.42 12.72
CA ALA A 220 18.63 1.11 11.28
C ALA A 220 17.40 0.37 10.74
N LEU A 221 16.27 0.50 11.45
CA LEU A 221 14.97 0.02 11.01
C LEU A 221 14.11 1.24 10.64
N LEU A 222 13.64 1.28 9.40
CA LEU A 222 12.91 2.40 8.79
C LEU A 222 11.62 1.91 8.14
N GLN A 223 10.77 2.84 7.69
CA GLN A 223 9.56 2.54 6.90
C GLN A 223 8.73 1.37 7.46
N PRO A 224 8.31 1.44 8.74
CA PRO A 224 7.54 0.36 9.34
C PRO A 224 6.24 0.12 8.57
N SER A 225 5.85 -1.13 8.36
CA SER A 225 4.50 -1.50 7.90
C SER A 225 3.87 -2.39 8.94
N PHE A 226 2.69 -2.05 9.43
CA PHE A 226 1.98 -2.81 10.44
C PHE A 226 0.59 -3.19 9.94
N VAL A 227 0.12 -4.37 10.36
CA VAL A 227 -1.27 -4.81 10.19
C VAL A 227 -1.78 -5.45 11.49
N PRO A 228 -3.10 -5.43 11.73
CA PRO A 228 -3.70 -6.19 12.83
C PRO A 228 -3.43 -7.70 12.68
N LEU A 229 -3.02 -8.34 13.78
CA LEU A 229 -2.91 -9.79 13.91
C LEU A 229 -4.14 -10.37 14.63
N SER A 230 -4.70 -9.61 15.58
CA SER A 230 -5.96 -9.86 16.27
C SER A 230 -6.61 -8.52 16.67
N ALA A 231 -7.69 -8.56 17.45
CA ALA A 231 -8.31 -7.36 18.01
C ALA A 231 -7.39 -6.54 18.94
N HIS A 232 -6.35 -7.17 19.52
CA HIS A 232 -5.48 -6.55 20.52
C HIS A 232 -3.99 -6.66 20.18
N THR A 233 -3.65 -7.31 19.07
CA THR A 233 -2.26 -7.49 18.66
C THR A 233 -2.06 -7.06 17.23
N SER A 234 -0.88 -6.54 16.94
CA SER A 234 -0.44 -6.19 15.60
C SER A 234 0.90 -6.85 15.30
N ILE A 235 1.18 -7.00 14.02
CA ILE A 235 2.48 -7.44 13.51
C ILE A 235 2.99 -6.36 12.57
N GLY A 236 4.29 -6.08 12.66
CA GLY A 236 4.94 -5.13 11.78
C GLY A 236 6.29 -5.58 11.29
N ILE A 237 6.71 -5.03 10.16
CA ILE A 237 8.03 -5.23 9.56
C ILE A 237 8.71 -3.90 9.29
N TYR A 238 9.99 -3.95 8.95
CA TYR A 238 10.81 -2.76 8.71
C TYR A 238 11.68 -2.88 7.47
N ARG A 239 11.99 -1.75 6.84
CA ARG A 239 13.13 -1.63 5.93
C ARG A 239 14.42 -1.62 6.77
N THR A 240 15.33 -2.54 6.46
CA THR A 240 16.63 -2.65 7.16
C THR A 240 17.69 -1.87 6.39
N TYR A 241 18.31 -0.89 7.05
CA TYR A 241 19.30 0.00 6.44
C TYR A 241 20.73 -0.46 6.75
N LYS A 242 21.34 -1.23 5.82
CA LYS A 242 22.79 -1.57 5.80
C LYS A 242 23.34 -2.10 7.14
N MET A 243 22.53 -2.83 7.91
CA MET A 243 22.90 -3.45 9.19
C MET A 243 22.34 -4.87 9.28
N TYR A 244 22.77 -5.63 10.29
CA TYR A 244 22.23 -6.95 10.65
C TYR A 244 22.22 -7.97 9.51
N ASP A 245 23.24 -7.93 8.66
CA ASP A 245 23.31 -8.74 7.43
C ASP A 245 22.03 -8.62 6.59
N ASN A 246 21.45 -7.41 6.52
CA ASN A 246 20.20 -7.10 5.81
C ASN A 246 19.00 -7.94 6.27
N THR A 247 18.97 -8.47 7.48
CA THR A 247 17.85 -9.30 7.95
C THR A 247 16.56 -8.48 8.02
N LEU A 248 15.45 -9.02 7.52
CA LEU A 248 14.12 -8.44 7.70
C LEU A 248 13.61 -8.76 9.11
N PHE A 249 13.37 -7.74 9.92
CA PHE A 249 12.85 -7.90 11.29
C PHE A 249 11.33 -7.74 11.33
N VAL A 250 10.74 -8.46 12.28
CA VAL A 250 9.30 -8.49 12.57
C VAL A 250 9.10 -8.10 14.02
N SER A 251 8.18 -7.19 14.32
CA SER A 251 7.70 -6.95 15.68
C SER A 251 6.28 -7.45 15.84
N ILE A 252 6.01 -8.18 16.93
CA ILE A 252 4.67 -8.57 17.36
C ILE A 252 4.36 -7.72 18.58
N CYS A 253 3.29 -6.94 18.50
CA CYS A 253 2.95 -5.91 19.48
C CYS A 253 1.58 -6.18 20.09
N GLY A 254 1.53 -6.35 21.41
CA GLY A 254 0.32 -6.36 22.25
C GLY A 254 0.46 -5.29 23.33
N SER A 255 0.48 -5.69 24.60
CA SER A 255 0.89 -4.80 25.71
C SER A 255 2.34 -4.34 25.58
N GLU A 256 3.20 -5.22 25.06
CA GLU A 256 4.59 -4.94 24.71
C GLU A 256 4.88 -5.40 23.28
N CYS A 257 5.96 -4.90 22.69
CA CYS A 257 6.44 -5.35 21.39
C CYS A 257 7.67 -6.25 21.54
N VAL A 258 7.62 -7.43 20.95
CA VAL A 258 8.75 -8.34 20.81
C VAL A 258 9.24 -8.31 19.38
N THR A 259 10.53 -8.07 19.16
CA THR A 259 11.14 -8.03 17.82
C THR A 259 11.95 -9.28 17.56
N LYS A 260 11.68 -9.97 16.44
CA LYS A 260 12.32 -11.21 16.01
C LYS A 260 12.86 -11.06 14.57
N PRO A 261 13.94 -11.78 14.20
CA PRO A 261 14.32 -11.89 12.79
C PRO A 261 13.28 -12.70 12.02
N SER A 262 13.24 -12.52 10.69
CA SER A 262 12.52 -13.41 9.79
C SER A 262 13.47 -14.23 8.91
N ASN A 263 12.93 -15.16 8.14
CA ASN A 263 13.65 -15.93 7.13
C ASN A 263 14.06 -15.11 5.89
N LEU A 264 13.69 -13.82 5.80
CA LEU A 264 13.94 -12.97 4.65
C LEU A 264 15.04 -11.92 4.90
N LYS A 265 15.61 -11.43 3.80
CA LYS A 265 16.57 -10.32 3.77
C LYS A 265 15.96 -9.07 3.13
N ASN A 266 16.03 -7.92 3.79
CA ASN A 266 15.67 -6.62 3.28
C ASN A 266 16.92 -5.80 2.90
N TYR A 267 17.20 -5.69 1.61
CA TYR A 267 18.32 -4.93 1.06
C TYR A 267 17.97 -3.44 0.89
N ASP A 268 17.56 -2.79 1.98
CA ASP A 268 17.20 -1.37 1.99
C ASP A 268 16.03 -1.02 1.06
N SER A 269 14.99 -1.85 1.05
CA SER A 269 13.82 -1.70 0.18
C SER A 269 12.54 -1.58 1.00
N SER A 270 11.64 -0.67 0.59
CA SER A 270 10.32 -0.55 1.20
C SER A 270 9.54 -1.85 1.00
N SER A 271 8.75 -2.23 2.00
CA SER A 271 7.89 -3.41 1.97
C SER A 271 6.59 -3.10 2.68
N VAL A 272 5.52 -3.80 2.32
CA VAL A 272 4.19 -3.52 2.87
C VAL A 272 3.49 -4.82 3.23
N LEU A 273 2.91 -4.83 4.43
CA LEU A 273 1.98 -5.85 4.88
C LEU A 273 0.56 -5.44 4.51
N PHE A 274 -0.26 -6.43 4.21
CA PHE A 274 -1.71 -6.27 4.15
C PHE A 274 -2.37 -7.54 4.67
N SER A 275 -3.57 -7.37 5.22
CA SER A 275 -4.41 -8.48 5.66
C SER A 275 -5.53 -8.70 4.65
N MET A 276 -5.88 -9.95 4.41
CA MET A 276 -7.06 -10.34 3.65
C MET A 276 -7.60 -11.62 4.29
N GLN A 277 -8.86 -11.57 4.72
CA GLN A 277 -9.46 -12.62 5.57
C GLN A 277 -8.56 -12.87 6.80
N ASP A 278 -8.36 -14.14 7.17
CA ASP A 278 -7.47 -14.52 8.27
C ASP A 278 -6.01 -14.72 7.84
N SER A 279 -5.59 -14.15 6.71
CA SER A 279 -4.21 -14.26 6.22
C SER A 279 -3.51 -12.90 6.16
N ILE A 280 -2.22 -12.91 6.46
CA ILE A 280 -1.33 -11.75 6.35
C ILE A 280 -0.35 -12.01 5.23
N PHE A 281 -0.25 -11.04 4.33
CA PHE A 281 0.60 -11.08 3.15
C PHE A 281 1.65 -10.00 3.23
N LEU A 282 2.76 -10.23 2.55
CA LEU A 282 3.90 -9.34 2.48
C LEU A 282 4.28 -9.15 1.01
N LEU A 283 4.33 -7.90 0.56
CA LEU A 283 5.01 -7.52 -0.68
C LEU A 283 6.42 -7.05 -0.36
N HIS A 284 7.39 -7.76 -0.93
CA HIS A 284 8.79 -7.57 -0.61
C HIS A 284 9.68 -7.80 -1.84
N ASN A 285 10.74 -7.00 -1.94
CA ASN A 285 11.70 -7.13 -3.01
C ASN A 285 12.68 -8.28 -2.75
N LYS A 286 13.00 -9.02 -3.80
CA LYS A 286 14.07 -10.03 -3.79
C LYS A 286 15.10 -9.68 -4.86
N PRO A 287 16.40 -9.86 -4.60
CA PRO A 287 17.40 -9.76 -5.66
C PRO A 287 17.31 -10.95 -6.62
N SER A 288 17.43 -10.68 -7.91
CA SER A 288 17.56 -11.72 -8.96
C SER A 288 18.91 -12.44 -8.90
N SER A 289 19.96 -11.74 -8.44
CA SER A 289 21.32 -12.24 -8.34
C SER A 289 22.12 -11.56 -7.22
N ALA A 290 23.24 -12.19 -6.85
CA ALA A 290 24.13 -11.67 -5.80
C ALA A 290 24.75 -10.31 -6.16
N GLN A 291 24.91 -9.99 -7.45
CA GLN A 291 25.56 -8.76 -7.94
C GLN A 291 24.57 -7.76 -8.57
N GLY A 292 23.36 -8.20 -8.93
CA GLY A 292 22.32 -7.36 -9.52
C GLY A 292 21.64 -6.40 -8.55
N ASN A 293 20.78 -5.54 -9.10
CA ASN A 293 19.99 -4.60 -8.30
C ASN A 293 19.05 -5.38 -7.36
N LYS A 294 19.01 -4.96 -6.10
CA LYS A 294 18.28 -5.67 -5.04
C LYS A 294 16.77 -5.44 -5.05
N ARG A 295 16.28 -4.71 -6.05
CA ARG A 295 14.86 -4.36 -6.26
C ARG A 295 14.30 -4.84 -7.60
N GLU A 296 14.99 -5.77 -8.26
CA GLU A 296 14.60 -6.25 -9.60
C GLU A 296 13.36 -7.13 -9.60
N GLU A 297 13.04 -7.79 -8.50
CA GLU A 297 11.86 -8.65 -8.38
C GLU A 297 10.98 -8.17 -7.23
N LEU A 298 9.67 -8.10 -7.45
CA LEU A 298 8.68 -7.85 -6.42
C LEU A 298 7.88 -9.14 -6.20
N TRP A 299 7.93 -9.66 -4.98
CA TRP A 299 7.31 -10.95 -4.64
C TRP A 299 6.19 -10.77 -3.63
N LEU A 300 5.18 -11.63 -3.76
CA LEU A 300 4.15 -11.81 -2.76
C LEU A 300 4.47 -13.01 -1.89
N TYR A 301 4.47 -12.79 -0.58
CA TYR A 301 4.64 -13.81 0.44
C TYR A 301 3.41 -13.87 1.34
N ARG A 302 3.23 -15.01 2.00
CA ARG A 302 2.27 -15.18 3.09
C ARG A 302 3.02 -15.46 4.39
N LEU A 303 2.58 -14.83 5.48
CA LEU A 303 3.05 -15.14 6.82
C LEU A 303 2.65 -16.58 7.19
N ASP A 304 3.61 -17.39 7.65
CA ASP A 304 3.31 -18.65 8.32
C ASP A 304 2.99 -18.36 9.79
N LYS A 305 1.71 -18.25 10.14
CA LYS A 305 1.28 -17.85 11.49
C LYS A 305 1.80 -18.79 12.59
N VAL A 306 2.08 -20.06 12.27
CA VAL A 306 2.65 -21.01 13.24
C VAL A 306 4.05 -20.56 13.69
N SER A 307 4.84 -19.97 12.79
CA SER A 307 6.20 -19.50 13.11
C SER A 307 6.25 -18.30 14.08
N LEU A 308 5.12 -17.71 14.44
CA LEU A 308 5.08 -16.59 15.38
C LEU A 308 5.52 -17.00 16.80
N SER A 309 5.33 -18.27 17.18
CA SER A 309 5.84 -18.83 18.44
C SER A 309 7.36 -19.08 18.41
N ASP A 310 7.94 -19.18 17.23
CA ASP A 310 9.33 -19.61 17.04
C ASP A 310 10.31 -18.44 17.22
N SER A 311 11.61 -18.73 17.19
CA SER A 311 12.67 -17.72 17.26
C SER A 311 12.81 -16.91 15.97
N ILE A 312 12.39 -17.48 14.84
CA ILE A 312 12.43 -16.87 13.51
C ILE A 312 11.02 -16.87 12.93
N VAL A 313 10.56 -15.72 12.43
CA VAL A 313 9.27 -15.61 11.74
C VAL A 313 9.43 -16.01 10.27
N HIS A 314 8.56 -16.87 9.77
CA HIS A 314 8.62 -17.39 8.41
C HIS A 314 7.58 -16.74 7.50
N PHE A 315 8.04 -16.25 6.35
CA PHE A 315 7.22 -15.86 5.22
C PHE A 315 7.43 -16.87 4.08
N LYS A 316 6.35 -17.51 3.63
CA LYS A 316 6.34 -18.43 2.49
C LYS A 316 6.09 -17.65 1.20
N ALA A 317 6.99 -17.76 0.24
CA ALA A 317 6.80 -17.16 -1.08
C ALA A 317 5.59 -17.80 -1.77
N LEU A 318 4.73 -16.98 -2.39
CA LEU A 318 3.60 -17.45 -3.20
C LEU A 318 3.97 -17.39 -4.68
N PHE A 319 4.22 -16.19 -5.19
CA PHE A 319 4.62 -15.96 -6.57
C PHE A 319 5.32 -14.61 -6.72
N MET A 320 6.10 -14.48 -7.80
CA MET A 320 6.66 -13.21 -8.24
C MET A 320 5.55 -12.39 -8.89
N LEU A 321 5.32 -11.18 -8.39
CA LEU A 321 4.32 -10.26 -8.94
C LEU A 321 4.84 -9.65 -10.24
N ASP A 322 6.04 -9.08 -10.21
CA ASP A 322 6.63 -8.44 -11.40
C ASP A 322 8.16 -8.43 -11.27
N ASN A 323 8.85 -8.22 -12.40
CA ASN A 323 10.29 -8.03 -12.42
C ASN A 323 10.73 -7.03 -13.49
N LEU A 324 11.84 -6.34 -13.21
CA LEU A 324 12.50 -5.48 -14.18
C LEU A 324 14.02 -5.60 -14.01
N PRO A 325 14.67 -6.48 -14.78
CA PRO A 325 16.11 -6.68 -14.72
C PRO A 325 16.89 -5.36 -14.90
N TYR A 326 17.99 -5.21 -14.15
CA TYR A 326 18.85 -4.03 -14.14
C TYR A 326 18.18 -2.71 -13.69
N SER A 327 16.92 -2.76 -13.23
CA SER A 327 16.18 -1.61 -12.72
C SER A 327 15.41 -1.99 -11.45
N GLU A 328 14.29 -1.31 -11.15
CA GLU A 328 13.51 -1.59 -9.94
C GLU A 328 12.00 -1.71 -10.17
N VAL A 329 11.40 -2.68 -9.48
CA VAL A 329 9.95 -2.81 -9.24
C VAL A 329 9.70 -2.68 -7.75
N SER A 330 9.54 -1.46 -7.25
CA SER A 330 9.78 -1.17 -5.83
C SER A 330 8.72 -0.29 -5.20
N TYR A 331 8.81 -0.12 -3.88
CA TYR A 331 7.93 0.76 -3.10
C TYR A 331 6.44 0.41 -3.29
N PRO A 332 6.04 -0.84 -3.03
CA PRO A 332 4.63 -1.24 -3.15
C PRO A 332 3.73 -0.51 -2.15
N SER A 333 2.46 -0.38 -2.53
CA SER A 333 1.32 -0.01 -1.70
C SER A 333 0.12 -0.84 -2.11
N VAL A 334 -0.84 -1.05 -1.20
CA VAL A 334 -1.94 -1.99 -1.40
C VAL A 334 -3.26 -1.37 -0.96
N ALA A 335 -4.30 -1.59 -1.78
CA ALA A 335 -5.68 -1.39 -1.41
C ALA A 335 -6.40 -2.74 -1.48
N VAL A 336 -7.04 -3.12 -0.38
CA VAL A 336 -7.90 -4.31 -0.29
C VAL A 336 -9.32 -3.79 -0.13
N GLY A 337 -10.18 -4.00 -1.13
CA GLY A 337 -11.57 -3.60 -1.03
C GLY A 337 -12.39 -4.52 -0.15
N MET A 338 -13.46 -3.99 0.44
CA MET A 338 -14.34 -4.74 1.35
C MET A 338 -15.16 -5.79 0.57
N GLU A 339 -15.25 -7.01 1.10
CA GLU A 339 -15.96 -8.14 0.47
C GLU A 339 -17.49 -7.94 0.41
N SER A 340 -18.06 -7.07 1.25
CA SER A 340 -19.51 -6.86 1.35
C SER A 340 -20.15 -6.21 0.12
N MET A 341 -19.35 -5.84 -0.89
CA MET A 341 -19.83 -5.32 -2.16
C MET A 341 -19.43 -6.26 -3.30
N GLY A 342 -19.99 -7.47 -3.29
CA GLY A 342 -19.71 -8.59 -4.22
C GLY A 342 -19.94 -8.34 -5.73
N GLU A 343 -20.09 -7.08 -6.14
CA GLU A 343 -20.12 -6.65 -7.55
C GLU A 343 -19.08 -5.56 -7.86
N THR A 344 -18.19 -5.24 -6.91
CA THR A 344 -17.16 -4.21 -7.07
C THR A 344 -15.80 -4.84 -7.32
N ILE A 345 -14.96 -4.12 -8.07
CA ILE A 345 -13.58 -4.54 -8.36
C ILE A 345 -12.77 -4.76 -7.07
N GLY A 346 -13.04 -3.99 -6.01
CA GLY A 346 -12.42 -4.18 -4.69
C GLY A 346 -12.83 -5.48 -3.98
N GLY A 347 -14.01 -6.02 -4.31
CA GLY A 347 -14.47 -7.33 -3.86
C GLY A 347 -13.68 -8.48 -4.50
N GLU A 348 -13.32 -8.35 -5.78
CA GLU A 348 -12.69 -9.41 -6.58
C GLU A 348 -11.16 -9.39 -6.56
N PHE A 349 -10.55 -8.21 -6.42
CA PHE A 349 -9.11 -8.01 -6.57
C PHE A 349 -8.47 -7.36 -5.33
N VAL A 350 -7.19 -7.70 -5.11
CA VAL A 350 -6.25 -6.88 -4.35
C VAL A 350 -5.51 -5.98 -5.32
N SER A 351 -5.58 -4.68 -5.10
CA SER A 351 -4.95 -3.68 -5.96
C SER A 351 -3.60 -3.27 -5.40
N ILE A 352 -2.54 -3.54 -6.15
CA ILE A 352 -1.16 -3.32 -5.73
C ILE A 352 -0.51 -2.29 -6.65
N ALA A 353 -0.14 -1.13 -6.12
CA ALA A 353 0.55 -0.09 -6.88
C ALA A 353 2.03 -0.01 -6.49
N TYR A 354 2.93 0.05 -7.46
CA TYR A 354 4.38 0.06 -7.24
C TYR A 354 5.12 0.89 -8.30
N THR A 355 6.33 1.31 -7.97
CA THR A 355 7.23 2.01 -8.89
C THR A 355 7.77 1.05 -9.93
N TYR A 356 7.68 1.41 -11.21
CA TYR A 356 8.27 0.65 -12.30
C TYR A 356 9.40 1.43 -12.97
N GLY A 357 10.64 1.01 -12.71
CA GLY A 357 11.88 1.59 -13.24
C GLY A 357 12.10 3.08 -12.92
N ARG A 358 11.43 3.60 -11.90
CA ARG A 358 11.30 5.05 -11.58
C ARG A 358 10.70 5.90 -12.71
N LYS A 359 10.11 5.28 -13.74
CA LYS A 359 9.54 5.97 -14.91
C LYS A 359 8.06 6.26 -14.72
N PHE A 360 7.32 5.30 -14.17
CA PHE A 360 5.88 5.41 -13.93
C PHE A 360 5.48 4.52 -12.76
N ILE A 361 4.20 4.58 -12.36
CA ILE A 361 3.60 3.66 -11.40
C ILE A 361 2.84 2.59 -12.16
N ARG A 362 3.11 1.33 -11.86
CA ARG A 362 2.30 0.20 -12.34
C ARG A 362 1.33 -0.21 -11.25
N VAL A 363 0.10 -0.53 -11.64
CA VAL A 363 -0.90 -1.10 -10.74
C VAL A 363 -1.26 -2.49 -11.22
N ALA A 364 -1.15 -3.48 -10.33
CA ALA A 364 -1.53 -4.86 -10.56
C ALA A 364 -2.82 -5.16 -9.79
N PHE A 365 -3.85 -5.62 -10.48
CA PHE A 365 -5.06 -6.17 -9.86
C PHE A 365 -4.87 -7.68 -9.79
N VAL A 366 -4.65 -8.17 -8.56
CA VAL A 366 -4.42 -9.59 -8.27
C VAL A 366 -5.74 -10.22 -7.82
N PRO A 367 -6.26 -11.24 -8.51
CA PRO A 367 -7.50 -11.91 -8.10
C PRO A 367 -7.40 -12.43 -6.67
N LYS A 368 -8.39 -12.13 -5.82
CA LYS A 368 -8.44 -12.68 -4.45
C LYS A 368 -8.51 -14.21 -4.46
N SER A 369 -9.20 -14.80 -5.45
CA SER A 369 -9.25 -16.25 -5.67
C SER A 369 -7.86 -16.89 -5.78
N LYS A 370 -6.91 -16.23 -6.44
CA LYS A 370 -5.52 -16.68 -6.56
C LYS A 370 -4.81 -16.71 -5.20
N LEU A 371 -5.12 -15.76 -4.33
CA LEU A 371 -4.58 -15.72 -2.97
C LEU A 371 -5.24 -16.79 -2.08
N ILE A 372 -6.55 -16.98 -2.20
CA ILE A 372 -7.34 -17.98 -1.46
C ILE A 372 -6.92 -19.40 -1.81
N ALA A 373 -6.66 -19.72 -3.08
CA ALA A 373 -6.16 -21.04 -3.48
C ALA A 373 -4.85 -21.44 -2.76
N HIS A 374 -3.99 -20.45 -2.46
CA HIS A 374 -2.80 -20.67 -1.65
C HIS A 374 -3.10 -20.84 -0.16
N ILE A 375 -4.21 -20.27 0.36
CA ILE A 375 -4.75 -20.50 1.71
C ILE A 375 -5.23 -21.95 1.84
N ASP A 376 -6.14 -22.38 0.97
CA ASP A 376 -6.85 -23.66 1.11
C ASP A 376 -5.99 -24.90 0.82
N SER A 377 -4.98 -24.78 -0.04
CA SER A 377 -4.05 -25.90 -0.33
C SER A 377 -3.34 -26.45 0.91
N LYS A 378 -3.26 -25.70 2.02
CA LYS A 378 -2.71 -26.17 3.31
C LYS A 378 -3.73 -26.89 4.22
N ASN A 379 -5.04 -26.60 4.10
CA ASN A 379 -6.06 -27.29 4.90
C ASN A 379 -6.21 -28.77 4.48
N ILE A 380 -5.90 -29.08 3.22
CA ILE A 380 -5.94 -30.44 2.69
C ILE A 380 -4.68 -31.24 3.10
N GLU A 381 -3.49 -30.63 3.10
CA GLU A 381 -2.26 -31.31 3.54
C GLU A 381 -2.25 -31.60 5.05
N SER A 382 -2.69 -30.65 5.90
CA SER A 382 -2.81 -30.87 7.35
C SER A 382 -3.88 -31.90 7.77
N SER A 383 -4.85 -32.20 6.89
CA SER A 383 -5.86 -33.24 7.12
C SER A 383 -5.40 -34.65 6.73
N LYS A 384 -4.30 -34.77 5.96
CA LYS A 384 -3.74 -36.07 5.53
C LYS A 384 -2.72 -36.64 6.51
N ASP A 385 -2.13 -35.81 7.36
CA ASP A 385 -1.18 -36.25 8.40
C ASP A 385 -1.87 -36.68 9.72
N ASN A 386 -3.22 -36.62 9.77
CA ASN A 386 -4.04 -37.06 10.90
C ASN A 386 -4.93 -38.28 10.56
N LYS A 387 -4.50 -39.14 9.63
CA LYS A 387 -5.17 -40.41 9.32
C LYS A 387 -4.25 -41.61 9.42
#